data_AF-A0A916C5H1-F1
#
_entry.id   AF-A0A916C5H1-F1
#
_cell.length_a   1.000
_cell.length_b   1.000
_cell.length_c   1.000
_cell.angle_alpha   90.00
_cell.angle_beta   90.00
_cell.angle_gamma   90.00
#
_symmetry.space_group_name_H-M   'P 1'
#
loop_
_entity.id
_entity.type
_entity.pdbx_description
1 polymer ?
#
loop_
_entity_poly.entity_id
_entity_poly.type
_entity_poly.pdbx_seq_one_letter_code
_entity_poly.pdbx_strand_id
1 'polypeptide(L)'
;MIEEVSVEQLQRGDIIVFQNPSDQAPPLLKRLIGLPGDTIEVRDDKVYLSGKALDEPYIMLPQGRDYAQATLGSNEYFVLGDNRSNSMDSRHFGPISGASILGRVKQ
;
A
#
# COMPACT_ATOMS: atom_id res chain seq x y z
N MET A 1 1.58 15.30 -10.92
CA MET A 1 1.87 16.36 -9.92
C MET A 1 1.60 15.76 -8.55
N ILE A 2 2.44 16.03 -7.54
CA ILE A 2 2.18 15.59 -6.16
C ILE A 2 1.33 16.67 -5.50
N GLU A 3 0.25 16.24 -4.84
CA GLU A 3 -0.65 17.06 -4.04
C GLU A 3 -0.44 16.70 -2.57
N GLU A 4 -0.12 17.70 -1.74
CA GLU A 4 -0.18 17.54 -0.28
C GLU A 4 -1.64 17.32 0.12
N VAL A 5 -1.90 16.20 0.80
CA VAL A 5 -3.23 15.82 1.25
C VAL A 5 -3.15 15.31 2.68
N SER A 6 -4.19 15.58 3.47
CA SER A 6 -4.27 15.00 4.80
C SER A 6 -4.52 13.49 4.69
N VAL A 7 -4.00 12.71 5.63
CA VAL A 7 -4.10 11.25 5.56
C VAL A 7 -5.54 10.74 5.64
N GLU A 8 -6.44 11.52 6.25
CA GLU A 8 -7.88 11.23 6.34
C GLU A 8 -8.60 11.38 4.99
N GLN A 9 -8.01 12.09 4.03
CA GLN A 9 -8.55 12.25 2.69
C GLN A 9 -8.06 11.17 1.72
N LEU A 10 -7.08 10.36 2.12
CA LEU A 10 -6.55 9.29 1.29
C LEU A 10 -7.58 8.19 1.09
N GLN A 11 -7.66 7.72 -0.15
CA GLN A 11 -8.58 6.68 -0.54
C GLN A 11 -7.81 5.47 -1.04
N ARG A 12 -8.40 4.29 -0.83
CA ARG A 12 -7.88 3.06 -1.40
C ARG A 12 -7.81 3.21 -2.92
N GLY A 13 -6.66 2.83 -3.49
CA GLY A 13 -6.36 3.00 -4.89
C GLY A 13 -5.58 4.28 -5.21
N ASP A 14 -5.47 5.24 -4.28
CA ASP A 14 -4.59 6.39 -4.45
C ASP A 14 -3.15 5.93 -4.66
N ILE A 15 -2.42 6.63 -5.50
CA ILE A 15 -0.97 6.47 -5.62
C ILE A 15 -0.35 7.51 -4.70
N ILE A 16 0.37 7.05 -3.67
CA ILE A 16 0.95 7.92 -2.65
C ILE A 16 2.47 7.90 -2.72
N VAL A 17 3.06 9.03 -2.31
CA VAL A 17 4.50 9.17 -2.09
C VAL A 17 4.72 9.19 -0.59
N PHE A 18 5.65 8.36 -0.10
CA PHE A 18 5.97 8.27 1.32
C PHE A 18 7.48 8.06 1.53
N GLN A 19 7.96 8.45 2.71
CA GLN A 19 9.34 8.25 3.09
C GLN A 19 9.63 6.74 3.14
N ASN A 20 10.72 6.33 2.49
CA ASN A 20 11.12 4.93 2.48
C ASN A 20 11.44 4.45 3.92
N PRO A 21 10.88 3.32 4.37
CA PRO A 21 11.21 2.75 5.69
C PRO A 21 12.68 2.35 5.85
N SER A 22 13.37 2.10 4.74
CA SER A 22 14.84 1.97 4.74
C SER A 22 15.46 3.35 4.86
N ASP A 23 16.17 3.59 5.96
CA ASP A 23 16.85 4.86 6.23
C ASP A 23 17.74 5.30 5.05
N GLN A 24 17.75 6.60 4.78
CA GLN A 24 18.50 7.27 3.70
C GLN A 24 18.14 6.91 2.25
N ALA A 25 17.12 6.08 2.02
CA ALA A 25 16.64 5.79 0.67
C ALA A 25 15.64 6.87 0.16
N PRO A 26 15.57 7.10 -1.16
CA PRO A 26 14.62 8.05 -1.73
C PRO A 26 13.16 7.64 -1.45
N PRO A 27 12.22 8.60 -1.38
CA PRO A 27 10.80 8.32 -1.22
C PRO A 27 10.29 7.32 -2.25
N LEU A 28 9.34 6.49 -1.82
CA LEU A 28 8.72 5.49 -2.67
C LEU A 28 7.36 5.96 -3.15
N LEU A 29 6.99 5.53 -4.35
CA LEU A 29 5.67 5.71 -4.93
C LEU A 29 5.01 4.33 -5.03
N LYS A 30 3.87 4.18 -4.35
CA LYS A 30 3.10 2.92 -4.30
C LYS A 30 1.61 3.20 -4.27
N ARG A 31 0.82 2.19 -4.60
CA ARG A 31 -0.63 2.26 -4.46
C ARG A 31 -1.04 1.97 -3.03
N LEU A 32 -1.96 2.78 -2.51
CA LEU A 32 -2.56 2.59 -1.21
C LEU A 32 -3.60 1.47 -1.28
N ILE A 33 -3.33 0.39 -0.57
CA ILE A 33 -4.14 -0.84 -0.60
C ILE A 33 -4.88 -1.07 0.70
N GLY A 34 -4.35 -0.68 1.85
CA GLY A 34 -4.97 -0.84 3.17
C GLY A 34 -5.03 0.47 3.95
N LEU A 35 -6.16 0.72 4.60
CA LEU A 35 -6.45 1.87 5.45
C LEU A 35 -6.50 1.44 6.93
N PRO A 36 -6.37 2.38 7.88
CA PRO A 36 -6.46 2.08 9.30
C PRO A 36 -7.67 1.21 9.67
N GLY A 37 -7.43 0.15 10.44
CA GLY A 37 -8.45 -0.82 10.86
C GLY A 37 -8.77 -1.93 9.85
N ASP A 38 -8.28 -1.86 8.61
CA ASP A 38 -8.46 -2.96 7.65
C ASP A 38 -7.74 -4.22 8.12
N THR A 39 -8.33 -5.38 7.80
CA THR A 39 -7.60 -6.66 7.83
C THR A 39 -7.15 -7.00 6.41
N ILE A 40 -5.84 -7.15 6.21
CA ILE A 40 -5.20 -7.39 4.92
C ILE A 40 -4.62 -8.80 4.90
N GLU A 41 -4.79 -9.50 3.79
CA GLU A 41 -4.09 -10.75 3.48
C GLU A 41 -3.68 -10.74 2.00
N VAL A 42 -2.51 -11.27 1.67
CA VAL A 42 -2.11 -11.56 0.29
C VAL A 42 -1.81 -13.04 0.19
N ARG A 43 -2.56 -13.76 -0.63
CA ARG A 43 -2.37 -15.19 -0.89
C ARG A 43 -2.80 -15.55 -2.30
N ASP A 44 -2.10 -16.50 -2.91
CA ASP A 44 -2.40 -16.98 -4.27
C ASP A 44 -2.52 -15.84 -5.28
N ASP A 45 -1.57 -14.90 -5.25
CA ASP A 45 -1.50 -13.71 -6.10
C ASP A 45 -2.70 -12.75 -5.99
N LYS A 46 -3.52 -12.87 -4.94
CA LYS A 46 -4.69 -12.03 -4.69
C LYS A 46 -4.59 -11.30 -3.36
N VAL A 47 -5.06 -10.05 -3.35
CA VAL A 47 -5.24 -9.25 -2.15
C VAL A 47 -6.64 -9.47 -1.59
N TYR A 48 -6.74 -9.69 -0.29
CA TYR A 48 -8.00 -9.81 0.44
C TYR A 48 -8.09 -8.72 1.50
N LEU A 49 -9.26 -8.10 1.58
CA LEU A 49 -9.65 -7.13 2.62
C LEU A 49 -10.78 -7.73 3.44
N SER A 50 -10.51 -8.00 4.71
CA SER A 50 -11.44 -8.66 5.63
C SER A 50 -12.06 -9.93 5.00
N GLY A 51 -11.21 -10.73 4.32
CA GLY A 51 -11.60 -11.96 3.64
C GLY A 51 -12.22 -11.80 2.25
N LYS A 52 -12.50 -10.57 1.79
CA LYS A 52 -13.03 -10.31 0.44
C LYS A 52 -11.90 -9.98 -0.52
N ALA A 53 -11.83 -10.69 -1.65
CA ALA A 53 -10.87 -10.36 -2.71
C ALA A 53 -11.09 -8.92 -3.21
N LEU A 54 -10.00 -8.16 -3.29
CA LEU A 54 -9.97 -6.81 -3.84
C LEU A 54 -10.01 -6.89 -5.37
N ASP A 55 -10.82 -6.04 -6.00
CA ASP A 55 -10.80 -5.87 -7.45
C ASP A 55 -9.64 -4.94 -7.84
N GLU A 56 -8.75 -5.43 -8.71
CA GLU A 56 -7.48 -4.77 -9.04
C GLU A 56 -7.31 -4.66 -10.57
N PRO A 57 -8.17 -3.90 -11.28
CA PRO A 57 -8.15 -3.82 -12.75
C PRO A 57 -6.86 -3.16 -13.31
N TYR A 58 -6.05 -2.57 -12.43
CA TYR A 58 -4.75 -1.95 -12.75
C TYR A 58 -3.57 -2.94 -12.72
N ILE A 59 -3.79 -4.20 -12.34
CA ILE A 59 -2.74 -5.21 -12.23
C ILE A 59 -2.69 -6.09 -13.47
N MET A 60 -1.58 -5.99 -14.19
CA MET A 60 -1.30 -6.80 -15.38
C MET A 60 -0.59 -8.12 -15.03
N LEU A 61 0.26 -8.09 -14.00
CA LEU A 61 1.05 -9.24 -13.54
C LEU A 61 0.85 -9.36 -12.02
N PRO A 62 -0.07 -10.25 -11.58
CA PRO A 62 -0.44 -10.32 -10.17
C PRO A 62 0.61 -11.07 -9.33
N GLN A 63 1.55 -11.75 -9.97
CA GLN A 63 2.54 -12.60 -9.30
C GLN A 63 3.33 -11.82 -8.26
N GLY A 64 3.26 -12.28 -7.01
CA GLY A 64 3.81 -11.53 -5.89
C GLY A 64 4.24 -12.40 -4.73
N ARG A 65 4.71 -11.72 -3.68
CA ARG A 65 4.94 -12.34 -2.38
C ARG A 65 3.61 -12.42 -1.61
N ASP A 66 3.38 -13.54 -0.93
CA ASP A 66 2.29 -13.66 0.03
C ASP A 66 2.56 -12.84 1.30
N TYR A 67 1.48 -12.42 1.95
CA TYR A 67 1.52 -11.68 3.20
C TYR A 67 0.46 -12.24 4.14
N ALA A 68 0.89 -12.69 5.31
CA ALA A 68 0.01 -13.27 6.32
C ALA A 68 -1.06 -12.26 6.74
N GLN A 69 -2.23 -12.76 7.12
CA GLN A 69 -3.32 -11.90 7.56
C GLN A 69 -2.89 -10.99 8.73
N ALA A 70 -3.10 -9.69 8.59
CA ALA A 70 -2.81 -8.71 9.63
C ALA A 70 -3.89 -7.61 9.66
N THR A 71 -4.24 -7.15 10.87
CA THR A 71 -5.12 -5.99 11.05
C THR A 71 -4.26 -4.74 11.24
N LEU A 72 -4.51 -3.71 10.43
CA LEU A 72 -3.80 -2.44 10.49
C LEU A 72 -4.23 -1.64 11.72
N GLY A 73 -3.25 -1.07 12.41
CA GLY A 73 -3.46 -0.12 13.50
C GLY A 73 -4.12 1.19 13.04
N SER A 74 -4.44 2.06 14.01
CA SER A 74 -5.17 3.31 13.78
C SER A 74 -4.43 4.36 12.94
N ASN A 75 -3.13 4.17 12.69
CA ASN A 75 -2.30 5.04 11.86
C ASN A 75 -1.41 4.24 10.89
N GLU A 76 -1.83 3.02 10.56
CA GLU A 76 -1.10 2.12 9.67
C GLU A 76 -1.80 2.02 8.33
N TYR A 77 -0.99 2.04 7.27
CA TYR A 77 -1.43 1.95 5.89
C TYR A 77 -0.65 0.85 5.20
N PHE A 78 -1.31 0.08 4.34
CA PHE A 78 -0.67 -0.99 3.57
C PHE A 78 -0.55 -0.58 2.12
N VAL A 79 0.65 -0.68 1.55
CA VAL A 79 0.93 -0.23 0.19
C VAL A 79 1.50 -1.35 -0.66
N LEU A 80 1.12 -1.39 -1.94
CA LEU A 80 1.66 -2.33 -2.92
C LEU A 80 2.12 -1.59 -4.17
N GLY A 81 3.16 -2.11 -4.82
CA GLY A 81 3.47 -1.72 -6.19
C GLY A 81 2.64 -2.49 -7.19
N ASP A 82 2.27 -1.83 -8.28
CA ASP A 82 1.49 -2.47 -9.36
C ASP A 82 2.31 -3.53 -10.11
N ASN A 83 3.64 -3.37 -10.20
CA ASN A 83 4.56 -4.42 -10.64
C ASN A 83 4.88 -5.37 -9.47
N ARG A 84 3.94 -6.29 -9.20
CA ARG A 84 3.90 -7.10 -7.97
C ARG A 84 5.17 -7.90 -7.73
N SER A 85 5.77 -8.50 -8.73
CA SER A 85 6.93 -9.39 -8.55
C SER A 85 8.22 -8.62 -8.26
N ASN A 86 8.29 -7.34 -8.64
CA ASN A 86 9.50 -6.52 -8.57
C ASN A 86 9.34 -5.29 -7.65
N SER A 87 8.41 -5.33 -6.71
CA SER A 87 8.10 -4.21 -5.85
C SER A 87 8.57 -4.44 -4.41
N MET A 88 9.50 -3.61 -3.95
CA MET A 88 9.74 -3.40 -2.52
C MET A 88 8.58 -2.59 -1.94
N ASP A 89 7.68 -3.25 -1.21
CA ASP A 89 6.45 -2.67 -0.64
C ASP A 89 6.07 -3.34 0.70
N SER A 90 4.86 -3.13 1.20
CA SER A 90 4.46 -3.59 2.53
C SER A 90 4.54 -5.10 2.74
N ARG A 91 4.62 -5.89 1.67
CA ARG A 91 4.88 -7.35 1.77
C ARG A 91 6.29 -7.66 2.28
N HIS A 92 7.21 -6.70 2.19
CA HIS A 92 8.59 -6.81 2.64
C HIS A 92 8.84 -6.11 3.97
N PHE A 93 8.36 -4.87 4.10
CA PHE A 93 8.67 -4.01 5.26
C PHE A 93 7.49 -3.82 6.22
N GLY A 94 6.32 -4.41 5.94
CA GLY A 94 5.10 -4.24 6.74
C GLY A 94 4.32 -2.96 6.39
N PRO A 95 3.31 -2.62 7.19
CA PRO A 95 2.57 -1.37 6.99
C PRO A 95 3.45 -0.14 7.25
N ILE A 96 3.07 0.99 6.66
CA ILE A 96 3.71 2.29 6.87
C ILE A 96 2.87 3.15 7.82
N SER A 97 3.54 4.06 8.53
CA SER A 97 2.86 5.08 9.33
C SER A 97 2.29 6.17 8.44
N GLY A 98 1.09 6.67 8.75
CA GLY A 98 0.52 7.85 8.09
C GLY A 98 1.43 9.07 8.12
N ALA A 99 2.26 9.21 9.17
CA ALA A 99 3.23 10.30 9.30
C ALA A 99 4.37 10.24 8.27
N SER A 100 4.57 9.10 7.61
CA SER A 100 5.56 8.96 6.54
C SER A 100 5.04 9.41 5.17
N ILE A 101 3.73 9.63 5.03
CA ILE A 101 3.10 9.96 3.76
C ILE A 101 3.33 11.45 3.46
N LEU A 102 3.89 11.72 2.28
CA LEU A 102 4.26 13.05 1.82
C LEU A 102 3.17 13.67 0.92
N GLY A 103 2.31 12.83 0.33
CA GLY A 103 1.20 13.29 -0.50
C GLY A 103 0.72 12.22 -1.48
N ARG A 104 -0.22 12.60 -2.33
CA ARG A 104 -0.76 11.74 -3.40
C ARG A 104 -0.39 12.24 -4.79
N VAL A 105 -0.33 11.34 -5.75
CA VAL A 105 -0.16 11.67 -7.15
C VAL A 105 -1.53 11.95 -7.76
N LYS A 106 -1.70 13.16 -8.27
CA LYS A 106 -2.90 13.55 -9.02
C LYS A 106 -2.87 12.85 -10.39
N GLN A 107 -3.90 12.05 -10.65
CA GLN A 107 -4.15 11.42 -11.97
C GLN A 107 -4.72 12.43 -12.96
#